data_AF-A0A8H4V211-F1
#
_entry.id   AF-A0A8H4V211-F1
#
_cell.length_a   1.000
_cell.length_b   1.000
_cell.length_c   1.000
_cell.angle_alpha   90.00
_cell.angle_beta   90.00
_cell.angle_gamma   90.00
#
_symmetry.space_group_name_H-M   'P 1'
#
loop_
_entity.id
_entity.type
_entity.pdbx_description
1 polymer ?
#
loop_
_entity_poly.entity_id
_entity_poly.type
_entity_poly.pdbx_seq_one_letter_code
_entity_poly.pdbx_strand_id
1 'polypeptide(L)'
;CIVDVHPQGVASTVTNQDLGISLELDGPNYGEVAKAAANGHLWTKRVTRVADLKDVLIEAKKVVLEQKMSAVVDVIVNKVKILEDC
;
A
#
# COMPACT_ATOMS: atom_id res chain seq x y z
N CYS A 1 -8.73 2.01 -30.34
CA CYS A 1 -7.38 1.87 -29.75
C CYS A 1 -7.26 2.95 -28.70
N ILE A 2 -6.86 2.62 -27.46
CA ILE A 2 -6.85 3.56 -26.32
C ILE A 2 -5.91 4.73 -26.68
N VAL A 3 -6.50 5.84 -27.11
CA VAL A 3 -5.80 7.10 -27.43
C VAL A 3 -5.38 7.81 -26.14
N ASP A 4 -5.92 7.38 -24.99
CA ASP A 4 -5.71 8.02 -23.71
C ASP A 4 -4.29 7.80 -23.16
N VAL A 5 -3.72 6.60 -23.32
CA VAL A 5 -2.39 6.22 -22.79
C VAL A 5 -1.25 6.33 -23.81
N HIS A 6 -1.50 6.97 -24.96
CA HIS A 6 -0.46 7.25 -25.95
C HIS A 6 0.47 8.38 -25.44
N PRO A 7 1.76 8.42 -25.82
CA PRO A 7 2.67 9.49 -25.38
C PRO A 7 2.23 10.91 -25.76
N GLN A 8 1.38 11.04 -26.78
CA GLN A 8 0.73 12.28 -27.20
C GLN A 8 -0.79 12.29 -26.89
N GLY A 9 -1.26 11.35 -26.09
CA GLY A 9 -2.65 11.18 -25.67
C GLY A 9 -3.01 12.03 -24.45
N VAL A 10 -4.28 12.04 -24.06
CA VAL A 10 -4.77 12.89 -22.96
C VAL A 10 -4.03 12.61 -21.64
N ALA A 11 -3.69 11.35 -21.33
CA ALA A 11 -2.96 11.03 -20.10
C ALA A 11 -1.53 11.61 -20.05
N SER A 12 -0.98 12.07 -21.17
CA SER A 12 0.33 12.75 -21.20
C SER A 12 0.28 14.18 -20.66
N THR A 13 -0.90 14.79 -20.53
CA THR A 13 -1.04 16.22 -20.20
C THR A 13 -1.84 16.51 -18.93
N VAL A 14 -2.47 15.50 -18.32
CA VAL A 14 -3.29 15.65 -17.11
C VAL A 14 -2.66 14.94 -15.91
N THR A 15 -3.08 15.31 -14.70
CA THR A 15 -2.52 14.71 -13.47
C THR A 15 -3.08 13.31 -13.21
N ASN A 16 -2.38 12.51 -12.40
CA ASN A 16 -2.89 11.21 -11.94
C ASN A 16 -4.25 11.33 -11.22
N GLN A 17 -4.49 12.46 -10.57
CA GLN A 17 -5.76 12.73 -9.89
C GLN A 17 -6.89 12.99 -10.90
N ASP A 18 -6.63 13.79 -11.93
CA ASP A 18 -7.59 14.06 -13.01
C ASP A 18 -7.90 12.80 -13.83
N LEU A 19 -6.92 11.90 -13.93
CA LEU A 19 -7.08 10.58 -14.56
C LEU A 19 -7.80 9.56 -13.66
N GLY A 20 -8.04 9.87 -12.38
CA GLY A 20 -8.64 8.93 -11.43
C GLY A 20 -7.74 7.72 -11.10
N ILE A 21 -6.44 7.79 -11.37
CA ILE A 21 -5.46 6.73 -11.10
C ILE A 21 -4.52 7.06 -9.93
N SER A 22 -4.72 8.20 -9.26
CA SER A 22 -3.94 8.57 -8.09
C SER A 22 -4.19 7.60 -6.94
N LEU A 23 -3.12 7.06 -6.37
CA LEU A 23 -3.15 6.17 -5.20
C LEU A 23 -2.71 6.89 -3.92
N GLU A 24 -2.50 8.21 -3.96
CA GLU A 24 -1.84 8.94 -2.88
C GLU A 24 -2.75 9.22 -1.67
N LEU A 25 -4.04 9.48 -1.88
CA LEU A 25 -4.99 9.86 -0.81
C LEU A 25 -5.79 8.68 -0.27
N ASP A 26 -6.16 7.74 -1.14
CA ASP A 26 -6.94 6.54 -0.80
C ASP A 26 -6.34 5.32 -1.51
N GLY A 27 -5.07 5.06 -1.20
CA GLY A 27 -4.35 3.92 -1.75
C GLY A 27 -5.04 2.60 -1.38
N PRO A 28 -5.02 1.58 -2.26
CA PRO A 28 -5.65 0.29 -2.02
C PRO A 28 -5.29 -0.33 -0.66
N ASN A 29 -6.15 -1.22 -0.18
CA ASN A 29 -5.77 -2.13 0.89
C ASN A 29 -4.78 -3.17 0.36
N TYR A 30 -3.49 -2.81 0.34
CA TYR A 30 -2.42 -3.64 -0.20
C TYR A 30 -2.30 -4.97 0.55
N GLY A 31 -2.64 -4.99 1.84
CA GLY A 31 -2.72 -6.22 2.62
C GLY A 31 -3.72 -7.22 2.05
N GLU A 32 -4.97 -6.78 1.84
CA GLU A 32 -6.01 -7.65 1.28
C GLU A 32 -5.75 -8.02 -0.19
N VAL A 33 -5.16 -7.11 -0.98
CA VAL A 33 -4.72 -7.42 -2.35
C VAL A 33 -3.66 -8.52 -2.35
N ALA A 34 -2.65 -8.43 -1.47
CA ALA A 34 -1.62 -9.45 -1.33
C ALA A 34 -2.22 -10.78 -0.87
N LYS A 35 -3.19 -10.75 0.05
CA LYS A 35 -3.89 -11.94 0.52
C LYS A 35 -4.71 -12.61 -0.58
N ALA A 36 -5.43 -11.84 -1.39
CA ALA A 36 -6.15 -12.35 -2.55
C ALA A 36 -5.18 -13.00 -3.56
N ALA A 37 -4.04 -12.36 -3.85
CA ALA A 37 -3.01 -12.90 -4.74
C ALA A 37 -2.36 -14.20 -4.20
N ALA A 38 -2.34 -14.39 -2.88
CA ALA A 38 -1.86 -15.60 -2.22
C ALA A 38 -2.95 -16.69 -2.06
N ASN A 39 -4.06 -16.63 -2.82
CA ASN A 39 -5.22 -17.52 -2.66
C ASN A 39 -5.74 -17.58 -1.22
N GLY A 40 -5.71 -16.46 -0.51
CA GLY A 40 -6.10 -16.36 0.90
C GLY A 40 -5.06 -16.85 1.91
N HIS A 41 -3.97 -17.49 1.46
CA HIS A 41 -2.94 -18.06 2.32
C HIS A 41 -1.81 -17.07 2.63
N LEU A 42 -2.19 -15.95 3.25
CA LEU A 42 -1.29 -14.91 3.69
C LEU A 42 -1.93 -14.17 4.87
N TRP A 43 -1.14 -13.93 5.90
CA TRP A 43 -1.56 -13.07 7.00
C TRP A 43 -1.30 -11.62 6.65
N THR A 44 -2.24 -10.75 7.00
CA THR A 44 -2.04 -9.32 6.83
C THR A 44 -2.77 -8.51 7.90
N LYS A 45 -2.19 -7.35 8.23
CA LYS A 45 -2.83 -6.29 9.02
C LYS A 45 -2.49 -4.93 8.43
N ARG A 46 -3.52 -4.08 8.33
CA ARG A 46 -3.38 -2.66 8.01
C ARG A 46 -3.18 -1.86 9.31
N VAL A 47 -2.13 -1.05 9.37
CA VAL A 47 -1.73 -0.27 10.55
C VAL A 47 -1.81 1.21 10.21
N THR A 48 -2.62 1.94 10.97
CA THR A 48 -2.81 3.40 10.80
C THR A 48 -2.22 4.22 11.94
N ARG A 49 -1.72 3.56 13.00
CA ARG A 49 -1.16 4.21 14.19
C ARG A 49 0.17 3.60 14.57
N VAL A 50 1.15 4.47 14.87
CA VAL A 50 2.48 4.05 15.32
C VAL A 50 2.44 3.23 16.61
N ALA A 51 1.49 3.51 17.51
CA ALA A 51 1.32 2.80 18.77
C ALA A 51 1.04 1.31 18.59
N ASP A 52 0.40 0.93 17.47
CA ASP A 52 -0.02 -0.45 17.21
C ASP A 52 1.07 -1.22 16.45
N LEU A 53 2.03 -0.52 15.83
CA LEU A 53 3.01 -1.10 14.91
C LEU A 53 3.90 -2.14 15.59
N LYS A 54 4.36 -1.88 16.82
CA LYS A 54 5.23 -2.80 17.56
C LYS A 54 4.57 -4.16 17.78
N ASP A 55 3.33 -4.15 18.24
CA ASP A 55 2.60 -5.38 18.55
C ASP A 55 2.25 -6.15 17.28
N VAL A 56 1.89 -5.45 16.21
CA VAL A 56 1.63 -6.03 14.89
C VAL A 56 2.90 -6.68 14.31
N LEU A 57 4.07 -6.08 14.47
CA LEU A 57 5.34 -6.67 14.04
C LEU A 57 5.70 -7.94 14.84
N ILE A 58 5.42 -7.95 16.15
CA ILE A 58 5.62 -9.14 16.99
C ILE A 58 4.69 -10.28 16.53
N GLU A 59 3.42 -9.97 16.24
CA GLU A 59 2.46 -10.94 15.71
C GLU A 59 2.90 -11.48 14.34
N ALA A 60 3.26 -10.61 13.39
CA ALA A 60 3.75 -10.99 12.07
C ALA A 60 4.96 -11.92 12.16
N LYS A 61 5.91 -11.62 13.06
CA LYS A 61 7.07 -12.49 13.31
C LYS A 61 6.65 -13.88 13.77
N LYS A 62 5.68 -14.00 14.69
CA LYS A 62 5.17 -15.30 15.15
C LYS A 62 4.52 -16.07 14.01
N VAL A 63 3.70 -15.42 13.18
CA VAL A 63 3.09 -16.03 12.00
C VAL A 63 4.15 -16.64 11.08
N VAL A 64 5.20 -15.88 10.76
CA VAL A 64 6.28 -16.36 9.90
C VAL A 64 7.04 -17.53 10.53
N LEU A 65 7.44 -17.40 11.81
CA LEU A 65 8.30 -18.39 12.45
C LEU A 65 7.57 -19.67 12.85
N GLU A 66 6.34 -19.56 13.33
CA GLU A 66 5.58 -20.66 13.92
C GLU A 66 4.62 -21.30 12.90
N GLN A 67 3.89 -20.47 12.14
CA GLN A 67 2.88 -20.96 11.20
C GLN A 67 3.45 -21.19 9.79
N LYS A 68 4.71 -20.80 9.55
CA LYS A 68 5.39 -20.89 8.24
C LYS A 68 4.59 -20.24 7.11
N MET A 69 3.86 -19.17 7.43
CA MET A 69 3.01 -18.42 6.50
C MET A 69 3.60 -17.02 6.27
N SER A 70 3.51 -16.54 5.03
CA SER A 70 3.91 -15.17 4.69
C SER A 70 3.04 -14.13 5.40
N ALA A 71 3.66 -13.01 5.78
CA ALA A 71 3.00 -11.91 6.48
C ALA A 71 3.24 -10.58 5.75
N VAL A 72 2.18 -9.80 5.52
CA VAL A 72 2.25 -8.43 5.00
C VAL A 72 1.72 -7.46 6.04
N VAL A 73 2.54 -6.51 6.46
CA VAL A 73 2.13 -5.39 7.31
C VAL A 73 1.94 -4.16 6.42
N ASP A 74 0.69 -3.75 6.22
CA ASP A 74 0.31 -2.61 5.38
C ASP A 74 0.25 -1.34 6.25
N VAL A 75 1.31 -0.53 6.22
CA VAL A 75 1.45 0.64 7.11
C VAL A 75 1.12 1.92 6.37
N ILE A 76 0.15 2.66 6.90
CA ILE A 76 -0.19 3.99 6.39
C ILE A 76 0.75 5.02 6.98
N VAL A 77 1.60 5.55 6.10
CA VAL A 77 2.51 6.65 6.39
C VAL A 77 1.96 7.91 5.74
N ASN A 78 1.70 8.92 6.55
CA ASN A 78 1.39 10.24 6.02
C ASN A 78 2.63 10.78 5.30
N LYS A 79 2.44 11.54 4.22
CA LYS A 79 3.51 12.37 3.66
C LYS A 79 4.01 13.29 4.77
N VAL A 80 5.14 12.93 5.37
CA VAL A 80 5.93 13.87 6.15
C VAL A 80 6.32 14.94 5.13
N LYS A 81 5.75 16.14 5.24
CA LYS A 81 6.49 17.31 4.80
C LYS A 81 7.75 17.26 5.64
N ILE A 82 8.83 16.73 5.08
CA ILE A 82 10.15 17.05 5.60
C ILE A 82 10.18 18.56 5.41
N LEU A 83 9.87 19.28 6.48
CA LEU A 83 10.20 20.68 6.57
C LEU A 83 11.68 20.70 6.20
N GLU A 84 11.99 21.41 5.11
CA GLU A 84 13.35 21.82 4.79
C GLU A 84 13.81 22.74 5.93
N ASP A 85 14.07 22.14 7.09
CA ASP A 85 14.79 22.77 8.19
C ASP A 85 16.27 22.49 7.91
N CYS A 86 16.84 23.29 6.99
CA CYS A 86 18.24 23.69 6.94
C CYS A 86 18.35 25.02 6.20
#